data_AF-A0A0Q5SZ47-F1
#
_entry.id   AF-A0A0Q5SZ47-F1
#
_cell.length_a   1.000
_cell.length_b   1.000
_cell.length_c   1.000
_cell.angle_alpha   90.00
_cell.angle_beta   90.00
_cell.angle_gamma   90.00
#
_symmetry.space_group_name_H-M   'P 1'
#
loop_
_entity.id
_entity.type
_entity.pdbx_description
1 polymer ?
#
loop_
_entity_poly.entity_id
_entity_poly.type
_entity_poly.pdbx_seq_one_letter_code
_entity_poly.pdbx_strand_id
1 'polypeptide(L)' 'MEMKWPENGTLVRFRRHDEEEWREGEFDEQNQMFVEIYAPELITHNTNDIAEWVQADFD' A
#
# COMPACT_ATOMS: atom_id res chain seq x y z
N MET A 1 12.97 14.09 5.02
CA MET A 1 11.51 14.27 4.95
C MET A 1 10.92 13.07 5.65
N GLU A 2 10.12 13.26 6.69
CA GLU A 2 9.36 12.15 7.27
C GLU A 2 8.28 11.75 6.25
N MET A 3 8.29 10.50 5.81
CA MET A 3 7.19 9.94 5.02
C MET A 3 5.99 9.82 5.96
N LYS A 4 4.99 10.68 5.81
CA LYS A 4 3.75 10.63 6.60
C LYS A 4 2.91 9.47 6.09
N TRP A 5 2.69 8.42 6.89
CA TRP A 5 1.83 7.29 6.51
C TRP A 5 0.42 7.73 6.06
N PRO A 6 -0.24 6.97 5.15
CA PRO A 6 -1.64 7.19 4.80
C PRO A 6 -2.54 7.02 6.03
N GLU A 7 -3.77 7.54 5.97
CA GLU A 7 -4.76 7.28 7.01
C GLU A 7 -5.33 5.85 6.86
N ASN A 8 -5.81 5.26 7.94
CA ASN A 8 -6.45 3.94 7.89
C ASN A 8 -7.59 3.90 6.85
N GLY A 9 -7.62 2.88 6.01
CA GLY A 9 -8.59 2.75 4.93
C GLY A 9 -8.28 3.59 3.69
N THR A 10 -7.15 4.32 3.68
CA THR A 10 -6.76 5.10 2.50
C THR A 10 -6.40 4.17 1.36
N LEU A 11 -7.03 4.41 0.23
CA LEU A 11 -6.73 3.78 -1.03
C LEU A 11 -5.43 4.34 -1.59
N VAL A 12 -4.51 3.45 -1.94
CA VAL A 12 -3.16 3.79 -2.37
C VAL A 12 -2.74 2.94 -3.57
N ARG A 13 -1.79 3.48 -4.33
CA ARG A 13 -0.91 2.68 -5.17
C ARG A 13 0.44 2.60 -4.49
N PHE A 14 1.03 1.42 -4.39
CA PHE A 14 2.30 1.20 -3.72
C PHE A 14 3.23 0.30 -4.54
N ARG A 15 4.53 0.45 -4.36
CA ARG A 15 5.58 -0.37 -4.97
C ARG A 15 6.51 -0.89 -3.90
N ARG A 16 6.86 -2.18 -3.98
CA ARG A 16 7.83 -2.80 -3.07
C ARG A 16 9.27 -2.46 -3.43
N HIS A 17 10.20 -2.76 -2.54
CA HIS A 17 11.64 -2.62 -2.79
C HIS A 17 12.20 -3.67 -3.77
N ASP A 18 11.56 -4.83 -3.86
CA ASP A 18 12.00 -5.98 -4.66
C ASP A 18 11.17 -6.17 -5.95
N GLU A 19 10.24 -5.26 -6.23
CA GLU A 19 9.38 -5.30 -7.42
C GLU A 19 9.37 -3.94 -8.13
N GLU A 20 9.30 -3.96 -9.47
CA GLU A 20 9.15 -2.74 -10.27
C GLU A 20 7.67 -2.34 -10.48
N GLU A 21 6.75 -3.29 -10.30
CA GLU A 21 5.33 -3.11 -10.57
C GLU A 21 4.61 -2.38 -9.43
N TRP A 22 3.73 -1.45 -9.81
CA TRP A 22 2.80 -0.85 -8.86
C TRP A 22 1.65 -1.80 -8.55
N ARG A 23 1.31 -1.90 -7.28
CA ARG A 23 0.14 -2.59 -6.75
C ARG A 23 -0.87 -1.55 -6.27
N GLU A 24 -2.12 -1.96 -6.19
CA GLU A 24 -3.22 -1.13 -5.71
C GLU A 24 -3.77 -1.78 -4.46
N GLY A 25 -4.00 -0.97 -3.44
CA GLY A 25 -4.44 -1.49 -2.16
C GLY A 25 -4.95 -0.45 -1.19
N GLU A 26 -5.26 -0.93 -0.01
CA GLU A 26 -5.70 -0.14 1.14
C GLU A 26 -4.63 -0.16 2.22
N PHE A 27 -4.42 0.97 2.89
CA PHE A 27 -3.54 1.02 4.07
C PHE A 27 -4.32 0.69 5.34
N ASP A 28 -3.87 -0.34 6.06
CA ASP A 28 -4.32 -0.68 7.42
C ASP A 28 -3.33 -0.09 8.43
N GLU A 29 -3.75 0.98 9.12
CA GLU A 29 -2.95 1.67 10.13
C GLU A 29 -2.77 0.82 11.39
N GLN A 30 -3.79 0.04 11.76
CA GLN A 30 -3.78 -0.77 12.97
C GLN A 30 -2.69 -1.85 12.91
N ASN A 31 -2.52 -2.45 11.74
CA ASN A 31 -1.52 -3.49 11.50
C ASN A 31 -0.27 -2.99 10.76
N GLN A 32 -0.25 -1.71 10.37
CA GLN A 32 0.81 -1.08 9.58
C GLN A 32 1.17 -1.89 8.33
N MET A 33 0.15 -2.17 7.50
CA MET A 33 0.29 -2.97 6.28
C MET A 33 -0.54 -2.41 5.11
N PHE A 34 -0.15 -2.81 3.91
CA PHE A 34 -0.89 -2.53 2.67
C PHE A 34 -1.56 -3.80 2.18
N VAL A 35 -2.86 -3.72 1.87
CA VAL A 35 -3.68 -4.87 1.46
C VAL A 35 -4.06 -4.72 0.00
N GLU A 36 -3.70 -5.69 -0.86
CA GLU A 36 -4.05 -5.60 -2.29
C GLU A 36 -5.55 -5.79 -2.54
N ILE A 37 -6.16 -4.89 -3.33
CA ILE A 37 -7.63 -4.87 -3.56
C ILE A 37 -8.07 -5.58 -4.86
N TYR A 38 -7.13 -6.11 -5.66
CA TYR A 38 -7.41 -6.87 -6.88
C TYR A 38 -6.69 -8.23 -6.95
N ALA A 39 -6.09 -8.65 -5.84
CA ALA A 39 -5.51 -9.97 -5.75
C ALA A 39 -6.60 -11.06 -5.70
N PRO A 40 -6.38 -12.23 -6.31
CA PRO A 40 -7.34 -13.35 -6.24
C PRO A 40 -7.50 -13.91 -4.83
N GLU A 41 -6.53 -13.65 -3.95
CA GLU A 41 -6.51 -14.01 -2.54
C GLU A 41 -6.10 -12.80 -1.70
N LEU A 42 -6.30 -12.85 -0.38
CA LEU A 42 -5.84 -11.78 0.50
C LEU A 42 -4.31 -11.72 0.53
N ILE A 43 -3.75 -10.66 -0.06
CA ILE A 43 -2.31 -10.38 -0.05
C ILE A 43 -2.06 -9.12 0.78
N THR A 44 -1.13 -9.21 1.73
CA THR A 44 -0.75 -8.12 2.62
C THR A 44 0.76 -7.88 2.55
N HIS A 45 1.17 -6.61 2.58
CA HIS A 45 2.57 -6.19 2.52
C HIS A 45 2.93 -5.38 3.74
N ASN A 46 4.06 -5.69 4.38
CA ASN A 46 4.53 -4.90 5.51
C ASN A 46 5.01 -3.54 5.00
N THR A 47 4.81 -2.51 5.82
CA THR A 47 5.32 -1.16 5.54
C THR A 47 6.83 -1.10 5.27
N ASN A 48 7.62 -2.01 5.85
CA ASN A 48 9.06 -2.11 5.58
C ASN A 48 9.40 -2.67 4.19
N ASP A 49 8.46 -3.36 3.54
CA ASP A 49 8.66 -3.90 2.19
C ASP A 49 8.31 -2.87 1.11
N ILE A 50 7.65 -1.78 1.48
CA ILE A 50 7.18 -0.73 0.57
C ILE A 50 8.24 0.34 0.37
N ALA A 51 8.65 0.52 -0.89
CA ALA A 51 9.57 1.55 -1.30
C ALA A 51 8.88 2.91 -1.46
N GLU A 52 7.73 2.91 -2.12
CA GLU A 52 7.01 4.11 -2.51
C GLU A 52 5.52 3.85 -2.48
N TRP A 53 4.74 4.86 -2.11
CA TRP A 53 3.29 4.83 -2.21
C TRP A 53 2.76 6.22 -2.54
N VAL A 54 1.57 6.25 -3.13
CA VAL A 54 0.79 7.47 -3.43
C VAL A 54 -0.67 7.21 -3.11
N GLN A 55 -1.38 8.24 -2.64
CA GLN A 55 -2.83 8.15 -2.53
C GLN A 55 -3.43 7.93 -3.91
N ALA A 56 -4.31 6.93 -4.03
CA ALA A 56 -5.00 6.62 -5.26
C ALA A 56 -6.26 7.50 -5.38
N ASP A 57 -6.44 8.14 -6.52
CA ASP A 57 -7.74 8.63 -6.96
C ASP A 57 -8.34 7.55 -7.86
N PHE A 58 -9.36 6.87 -7.36
CA PHE A 58 -10.16 5.94 -8.16
C PHE A 58 -11.43 6.66 -8.58
N ASP A 59 -11.58 6.87 -9.90
CA ASP A 59 -12.76 7.46 -10.54
C ASP A 59 -14.01 6.56 -10.46
#